data_AF-A0A7C7J7L2-F1
#
_entry.id   AF-A0A7C7J7L2-F1
#
_cell.length_a   1.000
_cell.length_b   1.000
_cell.length_c   1.000
_cell.angle_alpha   90.00
_cell.angle_beta   90.00
_cell.angle_gamma   90.00
#
_symmetry.space_group_name_H-M   'P 1'
#
loop_
_entity.id
_entity.type
_entity.pdbx_description
1 polymer ?
#
loop_
_entity_poly.entity_id
_entity_poly.type
_entity_poly.pdbx_seq_one_letter_code
_entity_poly.pdbx_strand_id
1 'polypeptide(L)'
;MRMELHILGTSSSRPAHGREVSGSVVICNGKTILVDCGEGLQSRLLAHSSILKANNWQHRIAHTRIDAMLFTHGHLDHTWGAMPMLQSMALDDRRRELTIAAPIHEDAYSALLKDGYGAKMPDTVAGVDMIQQLRMWWKLWIEKIEQGIFPIEWYVVSWLKGKESWLELRPHENSVIELDSSPQIFAGIYISPYPTTHSVPSCAWRIGQADRLGRFDGQRAGELGLSNQEIAQLAGGKDLEKDGQTLLSEQFRGDDRSGLSLLISGDTGAEAPGLVALSADKPLDLMVHEATYVDEQEEHARNYLHSTARDAGTAATTADAAHLVLTHYSSRLSESETSLKQARQVHRAVCCAEDGDIFIISEGGDVQLFRHHEGELNEIPAPFVD
;
A
#
# COMPACT_ATOMS: atom_id res chain seq x y z
N MET A 1 -4.29 12.21 13.56
CA MET A 1 -4.55 10.83 13.03
C MET A 1 -3.20 10.16 12.81
N ARG A 2 -3.18 8.82 12.66
CA ARG A 2 -1.94 8.07 12.38
C ARG A 2 -2.16 7.07 11.25
N MET A 3 -1.10 6.80 10.50
CA MET A 3 -1.02 5.65 9.59
C MET A 3 0.00 4.67 10.17
N GLU A 4 -0.27 3.36 10.09
CA GLU A 4 0.70 2.35 10.51
C GLU A 4 1.05 1.44 9.35
N LEU A 5 2.32 1.06 9.22
CA LEU A 5 2.81 0.08 8.27
C LEU A 5 3.53 -1.02 9.05
N HIS A 6 3.13 -2.27 8.83
CA HIS A 6 3.81 -3.45 9.34
C HIS A 6 4.47 -4.18 8.17
N ILE A 7 5.78 -4.38 8.22
CA ILE A 7 6.51 -5.15 7.20
C ILE A 7 6.68 -6.57 7.76
N LEU A 8 6.13 -7.57 7.08
CA LEU A 8 6.09 -8.96 7.56
C LEU A 8 6.91 -9.92 6.67
N GLY A 9 7.74 -9.36 5.80
CA GLY A 9 8.62 -10.08 4.91
C GLY A 9 9.49 -9.12 4.10
N THR A 10 10.79 -9.36 4.12
CA THR A 10 11.83 -8.49 3.54
C THR A 10 12.78 -9.23 2.60
N SER A 11 12.55 -10.51 2.31
CA SER A 11 13.38 -11.32 1.42
C SER A 11 12.84 -11.38 0.00
N SER A 12 13.74 -11.32 -0.98
CA SER A 12 13.42 -11.53 -2.39
C SER A 12 13.38 -13.00 -2.78
N SER A 13 12.40 -13.39 -3.59
CA SER A 13 12.21 -14.71 -4.22
C SER A 13 11.91 -15.87 -3.28
N ARG A 14 12.62 -15.99 -2.16
CA ARG A 14 12.47 -17.08 -1.18
C ARG A 14 12.94 -16.63 0.20
N PRO A 15 12.51 -17.30 1.29
CA PRO A 15 13.03 -17.02 2.62
C PRO A 15 14.55 -17.23 2.70
N ALA A 16 15.26 -16.32 3.35
CA ALA A 16 16.71 -16.37 3.51
C ALA A 16 17.16 -15.53 4.70
N HIS A 17 18.21 -15.98 5.41
CA HIS A 17 18.80 -15.24 6.54
C HIS A 17 17.79 -14.81 7.63
N GLY A 18 16.76 -15.63 7.87
CA GLY A 18 15.69 -15.30 8.83
C GLY A 18 14.68 -14.27 8.32
N ARG A 19 14.80 -13.84 7.06
CA ARG A 19 13.84 -13.00 6.35
C ARG A 19 12.90 -13.84 5.52
N GLU A 20 11.66 -13.41 5.46
CA GLU A 20 10.55 -14.07 4.80
C GLU A 20 10.13 -13.30 3.55
N VAL A 21 9.39 -13.94 2.64
CA VAL A 21 8.97 -13.31 1.38
C VAL A 21 7.92 -12.22 1.57
N SER A 22 7.77 -11.34 0.58
CA SER A 22 6.98 -10.11 0.59
C SER A 22 5.58 -10.22 1.22
N GLY A 23 5.26 -9.23 2.05
CA GLY A 23 3.92 -9.02 2.59
C GLY A 23 3.91 -7.92 3.64
N SER A 24 3.08 -6.90 3.45
CA SER A 24 3.01 -5.73 4.33
C SER A 24 1.58 -5.36 4.66
N VAL A 25 1.32 -4.92 5.89
CA VAL A 25 -0.02 -4.49 6.34
C VAL A 25 -0.02 -2.99 6.61
N VAL A 26 -0.88 -2.26 5.93
CA VAL A 26 -1.11 -0.82 6.13
C VAL A 26 -2.42 -0.61 6.88
N ILE A 27 -2.38 0.16 7.96
CA ILE A 27 -3.56 0.61 8.70
C ILE A 27 -3.77 2.10 8.41
N CYS A 28 -4.85 2.41 7.69
CA CYS A 28 -5.20 3.78 7.31
C CYS A 28 -6.68 4.04 7.63
N ASN A 29 -6.98 5.09 8.40
CA ASN A 29 -8.35 5.45 8.81
C ASN A 29 -9.19 4.25 9.34
N GLY A 30 -8.55 3.33 10.07
CA GLY A 30 -9.17 2.14 10.65
C GLY A 30 -9.39 0.97 9.69
N LYS A 31 -9.00 1.11 8.41
CA LYS A 31 -8.98 0.03 7.42
C LYS A 31 -7.64 -0.69 7.43
N THR A 32 -7.68 -2.02 7.31
CA THR A 32 -6.51 -2.89 7.24
C THR A 32 -6.31 -3.32 5.79
N ILE A 33 -5.26 -2.83 5.15
CA ILE A 33 -4.92 -3.09 3.75
C ILE A 33 -3.67 -3.97 3.72
N LEU A 34 -3.77 -5.14 3.11
CA LEU A 34 -2.62 -5.99 2.86
C LEU A 34 -2.03 -5.66 1.49
N VAL A 35 -0.72 -5.42 1.41
CA VAL A 35 0.03 -5.27 0.16
C VAL A 35 0.96 -6.46 0.02
N ASP A 36 0.72 -7.23 -1.04
CA ASP A 36 1.29 -8.56 -1.30
C ASP A 36 1.00 -9.60 -0.20
N CYS A 37 0.95 -10.86 -0.61
CA CYS A 37 0.68 -12.00 0.22
C CYS A 37 1.57 -13.19 -0.17
N GLY A 38 2.86 -13.07 0.07
CA GLY A 38 3.83 -14.14 -0.17
C GLY A 38 3.56 -15.41 0.64
N GLU A 39 4.20 -16.51 0.25
CA GLU A 39 4.09 -17.80 0.92
C GLU A 39 4.30 -17.67 2.44
N GLY A 40 3.48 -18.36 3.25
CA GLY A 40 3.63 -18.41 4.71
C GLY A 40 3.06 -17.21 5.47
N LEU A 41 2.59 -16.15 4.79
CA LEU A 41 2.16 -14.92 5.45
C LEU A 41 1.06 -15.12 6.50
N GLN A 42 0.15 -16.08 6.34
CA GLN A 42 -0.89 -16.35 7.34
C GLN A 42 -0.31 -16.70 8.72
N SER A 43 0.78 -17.48 8.76
CA SER A 43 1.43 -17.89 10.00
C SER A 43 2.23 -16.75 10.60
N ARG A 44 2.90 -15.96 9.75
CA ARG A 44 3.61 -14.73 10.16
C ARG A 44 2.65 -13.72 10.77
N LEU A 45 1.49 -13.50 10.15
CA LEU A 45 0.47 -12.60 10.64
C LEU A 45 -0.09 -13.06 12.00
N LEU A 46 -0.28 -14.37 12.21
CA LEU A 46 -0.71 -14.92 13.49
C LEU A 46 0.34 -14.71 14.60
N ALA A 47 1.61 -14.98 14.30
CA ALA A 47 2.72 -14.76 15.21
C ALA A 47 2.85 -13.27 15.57
N HIS A 48 2.86 -12.40 14.57
CA HIS A 48 2.91 -10.94 14.75
C HIS A 48 1.74 -10.43 15.58
N SER A 49 0.51 -10.90 15.31
CA SER A 49 -0.66 -10.56 16.12
C SER A 49 -0.50 -10.92 17.60
N SER A 50 0.17 -12.04 17.89
CA SER A 50 0.48 -12.48 19.24
C SER A 50 1.49 -11.54 19.92
N ILE A 51 2.53 -11.10 19.20
CA ILE A 51 3.51 -10.10 19.67
C ILE A 51 2.80 -8.78 19.98
N LEU A 52 1.97 -8.27 19.06
CA LEU A 52 1.18 -7.05 19.26
C LEU A 52 0.30 -7.16 20.52
N LYS A 53 -0.32 -8.32 20.75
CA LYS A 53 -1.16 -8.57 21.92
C LYS A 53 -0.35 -8.56 23.22
N ALA A 54 0.80 -9.24 23.25
CA ALA A 54 1.67 -9.30 24.42
C ALA A 54 2.20 -7.92 24.84
N ASN A 55 2.47 -7.05 23.86
CA ASN A 55 2.97 -5.69 24.09
C ASN A 55 1.87 -4.64 24.25
N ASN A 56 0.60 -5.05 24.41
CA ASN A 56 -0.55 -4.13 24.50
C ASN A 56 -0.63 -3.11 23.36
N TRP A 57 -0.18 -3.47 22.15
CA TRP A 57 -0.20 -2.57 21.00
C TRP A 57 -1.62 -2.07 20.74
N GLN A 58 -1.82 -0.83 20.30
CA GLN A 58 -3.17 -0.28 20.22
C GLN A 58 -3.98 -0.90 19.07
N HIS A 59 -3.36 -1.11 17.90
CA HIS A 59 -4.02 -1.79 16.79
C HIS A 59 -3.77 -3.29 16.82
N ARG A 60 -4.80 -4.07 16.50
CA ARG A 60 -4.68 -5.52 16.32
C ARG A 60 -4.77 -5.82 14.84
N ILE A 61 -3.80 -6.54 14.31
CA ILE A 61 -3.88 -7.13 12.97
C ILE A 61 -4.25 -8.60 13.08
N ALA A 62 -5.07 -9.07 12.15
CA ALA A 62 -5.47 -10.47 12.01
C ALA A 62 -5.96 -10.68 10.58
N HIS A 63 -5.89 -11.91 10.07
CA HIS A 63 -6.37 -12.17 8.71
C HIS A 63 -7.86 -11.82 8.55
N THR A 64 -8.70 -12.09 9.56
CA THR A 64 -10.11 -11.68 9.57
C THR A 64 -10.35 -10.16 9.54
N ARG A 65 -9.32 -9.37 9.90
CA ARG A 65 -9.36 -7.90 9.95
C ARG A 65 -9.03 -7.24 8.61
N ILE A 66 -8.43 -7.96 7.66
CA ILE A 66 -8.08 -7.43 6.34
C ILE A 66 -9.36 -7.02 5.60
N ASP A 67 -9.37 -5.78 5.13
CA ASP A 67 -10.45 -5.16 4.37
C ASP A 67 -10.13 -5.10 2.87
N ALA A 68 -8.84 -5.00 2.50
CA ALA A 68 -8.38 -5.09 1.11
C ALA A 68 -7.06 -5.85 0.98
N MET A 69 -6.85 -6.52 -0.15
CA MET A 69 -5.57 -7.09 -0.59
C MET A 69 -5.17 -6.45 -1.92
N LEU A 70 -4.01 -5.81 -1.96
CA LEU A 70 -3.44 -5.17 -3.13
C LEU A 70 -2.20 -5.96 -3.56
N PHE A 71 -2.16 -6.46 -4.78
CA PHE A 71 -1.00 -7.16 -5.32
C PHE A 71 -0.18 -6.22 -6.19
N THR A 72 1.13 -6.19 -5.99
CA THR A 72 2.05 -5.38 -6.79
C THR A 72 2.30 -6.00 -8.16
N HIS A 73 2.36 -7.34 -8.24
CA HIS A 73 2.55 -8.09 -9.48
C HIS A 73 2.30 -9.60 -9.28
N GLY A 74 2.51 -10.39 -10.35
CA GLY A 74 2.19 -11.81 -10.41
C GLY A 74 3.24 -12.81 -9.94
N HIS A 75 4.41 -12.42 -9.43
CA HIS A 75 5.37 -13.44 -8.96
C HIS A 75 4.90 -14.10 -7.65
N LEU A 76 5.26 -15.39 -7.48
CA LEU A 76 4.65 -16.24 -6.47
C LEU A 76 5.12 -15.91 -5.04
N ASP A 77 6.31 -15.35 -4.89
CA ASP A 77 6.79 -14.81 -3.62
C ASP A 77 6.00 -13.59 -3.14
N HIS A 78 5.13 -13.01 -3.99
CA HIS A 78 4.19 -11.95 -3.64
C HIS A 78 2.73 -12.42 -3.58
N THR A 79 2.37 -13.58 -4.13
CA THR A 79 0.95 -13.96 -4.28
C THR A 79 0.57 -15.29 -3.64
N TRP A 80 1.53 -16.21 -3.42
CA TRP A 80 1.21 -17.61 -3.16
C TRP A 80 0.59 -17.88 -1.78
N GLY A 81 0.73 -16.95 -0.84
CA GLY A 81 0.05 -16.99 0.45
C GLY A 81 -1.43 -16.58 0.40
N ALA A 82 -1.92 -16.02 -0.71
CA ALA A 82 -3.28 -15.49 -0.79
C ALA A 82 -4.37 -16.57 -0.64
N MET A 83 -4.22 -17.69 -1.33
CA MET A 83 -5.17 -18.81 -1.26
C MET A 83 -5.37 -19.37 0.15
N PRO A 84 -4.31 -19.79 0.88
CA PRO A 84 -4.48 -20.29 2.24
C PRO A 84 -4.95 -19.19 3.20
N MET A 85 -4.59 -17.92 2.96
CA MET A 85 -5.10 -16.78 3.72
C MET A 85 -6.63 -16.62 3.58
N LEU A 86 -7.15 -16.65 2.34
CA LEU A 86 -8.59 -16.57 2.06
C LEU A 86 -9.35 -17.76 2.64
N GLN A 87 -8.77 -18.95 2.56
CA GLN A 87 -9.34 -20.15 3.19
C GLN A 87 -9.41 -20.01 4.71
N SER A 88 -8.36 -19.48 5.34
CA SER A 88 -8.34 -19.24 6.79
C SER A 88 -9.41 -18.22 7.20
N MET A 89 -9.56 -17.12 6.46
CA MET A 89 -10.66 -16.16 6.67
C MET A 89 -12.04 -16.82 6.61
N ALA A 90 -12.23 -17.73 5.67
CA ALA A 90 -13.48 -18.46 5.52
C ALA A 90 -13.76 -19.42 6.69
N LEU A 91 -12.73 -20.14 7.15
CA LEU A 91 -12.82 -21.05 8.30
C LEU A 91 -13.11 -20.30 9.61
N ASP A 92 -12.60 -19.07 9.76
CA ASP A 92 -12.83 -18.20 10.91
C ASP A 92 -14.14 -17.39 10.80
N ASP A 93 -15.05 -17.80 9.92
CA ASP A 93 -16.40 -17.26 9.77
C ASP A 93 -16.44 -15.75 9.47
N ARG A 94 -15.41 -15.22 8.79
CA ARG A 94 -15.37 -13.81 8.37
C ARG A 94 -16.60 -13.51 7.50
N ARG A 95 -17.31 -12.40 7.74
CA ARG A 95 -18.51 -11.98 6.97
C ARG A 95 -18.39 -10.63 6.27
N ARG A 96 -17.34 -9.87 6.56
CA ARG A 96 -17.15 -8.51 6.03
C ARG A 96 -16.77 -8.58 4.56
N GLU A 97 -17.06 -7.56 3.77
CA GLU A 97 -16.58 -7.49 2.39
C GLU A 97 -15.06 -7.43 2.32
N LEU A 98 -14.46 -7.98 1.26
CA LEU A 98 -13.04 -7.91 0.97
C LEU A 98 -12.84 -7.32 -0.42
N THR A 99 -11.94 -6.37 -0.58
CA THR A 99 -11.54 -5.89 -1.91
C THR A 99 -10.21 -6.52 -2.33
N ILE A 100 -10.09 -6.96 -3.58
CA ILE A 100 -8.84 -7.43 -4.16
C ILE A 100 -8.52 -6.61 -5.42
N ALA A 101 -7.32 -6.01 -5.48
CA ALA A 101 -6.87 -5.25 -6.63
C ALA A 101 -5.47 -5.69 -7.09
N ALA A 102 -5.25 -5.75 -8.41
CA ALA A 102 -3.98 -6.19 -8.98
C ALA A 102 -3.74 -5.65 -10.40
N PRO A 103 -2.47 -5.43 -10.84
CA PRO A 103 -2.18 -5.09 -12.23
C PRO A 103 -2.25 -6.32 -13.14
N ILE A 104 -2.69 -6.12 -14.38
CA ILE A 104 -2.74 -7.14 -15.44
C ILE A 104 -2.18 -6.62 -16.76
N HIS A 105 -1.82 -7.55 -17.65
CA HIS A 105 -1.34 -7.21 -18.99
C HIS A 105 -2.39 -6.46 -19.83
N GLU A 106 -1.97 -5.54 -20.68
CA GLU A 106 -2.90 -4.75 -21.52
C GLU A 106 -3.71 -5.62 -22.51
N ASP A 107 -3.09 -6.66 -23.05
CA ASP A 107 -3.78 -7.65 -23.89
C ASP A 107 -4.79 -8.48 -23.09
N ALA A 108 -4.51 -8.76 -21.81
CA ALA A 108 -5.48 -9.42 -20.94
C ALA A 108 -6.67 -8.50 -20.68
N TYR A 109 -6.43 -7.23 -20.37
CA TYR A 109 -7.47 -6.21 -20.22
C TYR A 109 -8.36 -6.15 -21.46
N SER A 110 -7.75 -6.04 -22.64
CA SER A 110 -8.47 -5.92 -23.92
C SER A 110 -9.31 -7.18 -24.22
N ALA A 111 -8.78 -8.36 -23.91
CA ALA A 111 -9.52 -9.62 -24.07
C ALA A 111 -10.71 -9.71 -23.10
N LEU A 112 -10.53 -9.34 -21.83
CA LEU A 112 -11.58 -9.33 -20.82
C LEU A 112 -12.71 -8.38 -21.20
N LEU A 113 -12.38 -7.16 -21.63
CA LEU A 113 -13.38 -6.15 -22.02
C LEU A 113 -14.24 -6.62 -23.20
N LYS A 114 -13.63 -7.37 -24.13
CA LYS A 114 -14.30 -7.85 -25.33
C LYS A 114 -15.15 -9.10 -25.08
N ASP A 115 -14.58 -10.10 -24.41
CA ASP A 115 -15.13 -11.46 -24.35
C ASP A 115 -15.59 -11.86 -22.93
N GLY A 116 -15.53 -10.94 -21.97
CA GLY A 116 -15.95 -11.12 -20.58
C GLY A 116 -14.93 -11.83 -19.70
N TYR A 117 -15.31 -12.14 -18.46
CA TYR A 117 -14.40 -12.72 -17.46
C TYR A 117 -13.79 -14.06 -17.88
N GLY A 118 -14.45 -14.82 -18.75
CA GLY A 118 -14.00 -16.12 -19.27
C GLY A 118 -13.18 -16.04 -20.56
N ALA A 119 -12.81 -14.84 -21.01
CA ALA A 119 -12.01 -14.63 -22.22
C ALA A 119 -10.77 -15.52 -22.28
N LYS A 120 -10.48 -16.11 -23.44
CA LYS A 120 -9.21 -16.82 -23.66
C LYS A 120 -8.08 -15.79 -23.66
N MET A 121 -7.09 -15.99 -22.79
CA MET A 121 -5.94 -15.09 -22.72
C MET A 121 -5.07 -15.21 -23.98
N PRO A 122 -4.63 -14.08 -24.57
CA PRO A 122 -3.63 -14.06 -25.63
C PRO A 122 -2.31 -14.69 -25.20
N ASP A 123 -1.53 -15.20 -26.17
CA ASP A 123 -0.22 -15.84 -25.90
C ASP A 123 0.84 -14.87 -25.35
N THR A 124 0.59 -13.56 -25.47
CA THR A 124 1.40 -12.49 -24.87
C THR A 124 1.23 -12.39 -23.36
N VAL A 125 0.13 -12.93 -22.81
CA VAL A 125 -0.14 -12.89 -21.37
C VAL A 125 0.64 -14.01 -20.67
N ALA A 126 1.55 -13.63 -19.78
CA ALA A 126 2.35 -14.57 -19.02
C ALA A 126 1.48 -15.50 -18.16
N GLY A 127 1.92 -16.75 -17.96
CA GLY A 127 1.19 -17.72 -17.13
C GLY A 127 1.04 -17.30 -15.66
N VAL A 128 1.95 -16.46 -15.19
CA VAL A 128 1.94 -15.88 -13.84
C VAL A 128 1.20 -14.54 -13.75
N ASP A 129 0.64 -14.02 -14.85
CA ASP A 129 -0.18 -12.80 -14.81
C ASP A 129 -1.30 -12.94 -13.76
N MET A 130 -1.61 -11.84 -13.07
CA MET A 130 -2.59 -11.85 -12.00
C MET A 130 -3.96 -12.35 -12.47
N ILE A 131 -4.42 -12.07 -13.69
CA ILE A 131 -5.72 -12.59 -14.15
C ILE A 131 -5.77 -14.12 -14.16
N GLN A 132 -4.64 -14.78 -14.49
CA GLN A 132 -4.54 -16.24 -14.53
C GLN A 132 -4.61 -16.82 -13.12
N GLN A 133 -3.94 -16.17 -12.16
CA GLN A 133 -3.99 -16.56 -10.76
C GLN A 133 -5.36 -16.33 -10.13
N LEU A 134 -5.96 -15.16 -10.35
CA LEU A 134 -7.30 -14.83 -9.87
C LEU A 134 -8.35 -15.85 -10.36
N ARG A 135 -8.30 -16.22 -11.64
CA ARG A 135 -9.17 -17.26 -12.22
C ARG A 135 -8.90 -18.65 -11.64
N MET A 136 -7.64 -18.99 -11.37
CA MET A 136 -7.28 -20.24 -10.70
C MET A 136 -7.86 -20.28 -9.28
N TRP A 137 -7.70 -19.20 -8.51
CA TRP A 137 -8.21 -19.09 -7.14
C TRP A 137 -9.73 -19.18 -7.12
N TRP A 138 -10.39 -18.50 -8.05
CA TRP A 138 -11.82 -18.57 -8.32
C TRP A 138 -12.30 -20.01 -8.47
N LYS A 139 -11.75 -20.71 -9.47
CA LYS A 139 -12.16 -22.05 -9.87
C LYS A 139 -11.92 -23.11 -8.79
N LEU A 140 -10.87 -22.95 -7.98
CA LEU A 140 -10.53 -23.94 -6.97
C LEU A 140 -11.47 -23.87 -5.76
N TRP A 141 -11.64 -22.68 -5.17
CA TRP A 141 -12.27 -22.58 -3.85
C TRP A 141 -13.04 -21.29 -3.58
N ILE A 142 -12.72 -20.19 -4.24
CA ILE A 142 -13.33 -18.89 -3.91
C ILE A 142 -14.81 -18.82 -4.31
N GLU A 143 -15.22 -19.49 -5.39
CA GLU A 143 -16.64 -19.55 -5.77
C GLU A 143 -17.54 -20.00 -4.59
N LYS A 144 -17.07 -20.98 -3.81
CA LYS A 144 -17.78 -21.48 -2.62
C LYS A 144 -17.74 -20.50 -1.44
N ILE A 145 -16.65 -19.75 -1.30
CA ILE A 145 -16.50 -18.73 -0.24
C ILE A 145 -17.48 -17.59 -0.50
N GLU A 146 -17.56 -17.08 -1.72
CA GLU A 146 -18.47 -15.97 -2.02
C GLU A 146 -19.94 -16.37 -1.96
N GLN A 147 -20.29 -17.57 -2.38
CA GLN A 147 -21.67 -18.04 -2.35
C GLN A 147 -22.21 -18.28 -0.94
N GLY A 148 -21.36 -18.33 0.10
CA GLY A 148 -21.79 -18.75 1.44
C GLY A 148 -21.14 -18.07 2.64
N ILE A 149 -20.10 -17.24 2.46
CA ILE A 149 -19.27 -16.75 3.57
C ILE A 149 -19.11 -15.22 3.52
N PHE A 150 -18.39 -14.65 2.56
CA PHE A 150 -18.24 -13.19 2.45
C PHE A 150 -18.06 -12.73 0.99
N PRO A 151 -18.56 -11.54 0.62
CA PRO A 151 -18.39 -11.00 -0.72
C PRO A 151 -16.96 -10.52 -0.96
N ILE A 152 -16.48 -10.68 -2.20
CA ILE A 152 -15.19 -10.13 -2.65
C ILE A 152 -15.42 -9.26 -3.88
N GLU A 153 -14.92 -8.04 -3.82
CA GLU A 153 -14.86 -7.14 -4.97
C GLU A 153 -13.51 -7.31 -5.67
N TRP A 154 -13.53 -7.50 -6.99
CA TRP A 154 -12.35 -7.78 -7.78
C TRP A 154 -12.08 -6.64 -8.73
N TYR A 155 -10.93 -5.98 -8.57
CA TYR A 155 -10.48 -4.94 -9.47
C TYR A 155 -9.17 -5.32 -10.13
N VAL A 156 -9.04 -4.98 -11.41
CA VAL A 156 -7.77 -5.08 -12.12
C VAL A 156 -7.45 -3.78 -12.81
N VAL A 157 -6.18 -3.43 -12.84
CA VAL A 157 -5.67 -2.20 -13.46
C VAL A 157 -4.68 -2.53 -14.58
N SER A 158 -4.68 -1.71 -15.61
CA SER A 158 -3.68 -1.74 -16.69
C SER A 158 -3.44 -0.32 -17.22
N TRP A 159 -2.39 -0.14 -18.05
CA TRP A 159 -2.00 1.17 -18.59
C TRP A 159 -2.07 1.18 -20.12
N LEU A 160 -3.28 1.30 -20.66
CA LEU A 160 -3.51 1.32 -22.10
C LEU A 160 -2.93 2.59 -22.72
N LYS A 161 -1.86 2.46 -23.51
CA LYS A 161 -1.12 3.61 -24.09
C LYS A 161 -0.71 4.63 -23.01
N GLY A 162 -0.34 4.14 -21.83
CA GLY A 162 0.07 4.97 -20.70
C GLY A 162 -1.08 5.55 -19.87
N LYS A 163 -2.35 5.30 -20.23
CA LYS A 163 -3.51 5.73 -19.45
C LYS A 163 -3.96 4.62 -18.49
N GLU A 164 -3.97 4.93 -17.19
CA GLU A 164 -4.57 4.09 -16.16
C GLU A 164 -6.03 3.74 -16.52
N SER A 165 -6.33 2.45 -16.56
CA SER A 165 -7.63 1.90 -16.96
C SER A 165 -7.99 0.74 -16.03
N TRP A 166 -9.24 0.70 -15.57
CA TRP A 166 -9.70 -0.24 -14.55
C TRP A 166 -10.88 -1.09 -15.02
N LEU A 167 -10.87 -2.35 -14.63
CA LEU A 167 -12.04 -3.23 -14.72
C LEU A 167 -12.46 -3.70 -13.33
N GLU A 168 -13.76 -3.70 -13.06
CA GLU A 168 -14.40 -4.55 -12.06
C GLU A 168 -14.66 -5.93 -12.70
N LEU A 169 -14.18 -7.00 -12.07
CA LEU A 169 -14.44 -8.37 -12.52
C LEU A 169 -15.67 -8.92 -11.82
N ARG A 170 -16.56 -9.58 -12.58
CA ARG A 170 -17.74 -10.28 -12.05
C ARG A 170 -17.71 -11.75 -12.47
N PRO A 171 -16.94 -12.59 -11.78
CA PRO A 171 -16.71 -13.96 -12.20
C PRO A 171 -18.00 -14.80 -12.30
N HIS A 172 -18.96 -14.64 -11.38
CA HIS A 172 -20.26 -15.35 -11.40
C HIS A 172 -21.10 -15.04 -12.64
N GLU A 173 -21.01 -13.81 -13.14
CA GLU A 173 -21.76 -13.34 -14.31
C GLU A 173 -21.00 -13.55 -15.61
N ASN A 174 -19.76 -14.07 -15.53
CA ASN A 174 -18.82 -14.11 -16.64
C ASN A 174 -18.64 -12.73 -17.31
N SER A 175 -18.74 -11.64 -16.55
CA SER A 175 -18.76 -10.28 -17.07
C SER A 175 -17.65 -9.43 -16.44
N VAL A 176 -17.36 -8.29 -17.07
CA VAL A 176 -16.48 -7.24 -16.53
C VAL A 176 -17.12 -5.88 -16.78
N ILE A 177 -16.80 -4.89 -15.95
CA ILE A 177 -17.24 -3.51 -16.10
C ILE A 177 -16.02 -2.62 -16.18
N GLU A 178 -15.91 -1.85 -17.26
CA GLU A 178 -14.92 -0.79 -17.36
C GLU A 178 -15.33 0.41 -16.49
N LEU A 179 -14.40 0.90 -15.67
CA LEU A 179 -14.64 2.02 -14.78
C LEU A 179 -14.15 3.32 -15.41
N ASP A 180 -14.93 4.38 -15.26
CA ASP A 180 -14.56 5.73 -15.74
C ASP A 180 -13.37 6.34 -14.98
N SER A 181 -13.11 5.84 -13.76
CA SER A 181 -12.03 6.30 -12.88
C SER A 181 -11.60 5.18 -11.92
N SER A 182 -10.49 5.38 -11.20
CA SER A 182 -10.03 4.47 -10.15
C SER A 182 -11.13 4.17 -9.13
N PRO A 183 -11.30 2.92 -8.68
CA PRO A 183 -12.34 2.56 -7.73
C PRO A 183 -12.13 3.25 -6.38
N GLN A 184 -13.19 3.85 -5.84
CA GLN A 184 -13.18 4.41 -4.48
C GLN A 184 -13.42 3.30 -3.46
N ILE A 185 -12.37 2.55 -3.12
CA ILE A 185 -12.47 1.36 -2.25
C ILE A 185 -12.95 1.73 -0.83
N PHE A 186 -12.40 2.79 -0.23
CA PHE A 186 -12.79 3.22 1.13
C PHE A 186 -12.99 4.73 1.22
N ALA A 187 -14.04 5.18 1.90
CA ALA A 187 -14.27 6.61 2.13
C ALA A 187 -13.10 7.26 2.88
N GLY A 188 -12.58 8.37 2.35
CA GLY A 188 -11.50 9.15 2.97
C GLY A 188 -10.10 8.52 2.87
N ILE A 189 -9.95 7.44 2.10
CA ILE A 189 -8.67 6.82 1.75
C ILE A 189 -8.55 6.85 0.23
N TYR A 190 -7.40 7.27 -0.29
CA TYR A 190 -7.07 7.09 -1.70
C TYR A 190 -6.05 5.96 -1.84
N ILE A 191 -6.23 5.14 -2.87
CA ILE A 191 -5.36 4.03 -3.22
C ILE A 191 -5.08 4.18 -4.72
N SER A 192 -3.83 4.46 -5.08
CA SER A 192 -3.45 4.80 -6.45
C SER A 192 -2.30 3.91 -6.91
N PRO A 193 -2.45 3.20 -8.03
CA PRO A 193 -1.37 2.41 -8.62
C PRO A 193 -0.48 3.28 -9.49
N TYR A 194 0.83 3.04 -9.43
CA TYR A 194 1.81 3.68 -10.30
C TYR A 194 2.58 2.60 -11.06
N PRO A 195 2.65 2.67 -12.41
CA PRO A 195 3.26 1.62 -13.20
C PRO A 195 4.76 1.53 -12.92
N THR A 196 5.24 0.30 -12.70
CA THR A 196 6.65 -0.02 -12.44
C THR A 196 7.30 -0.79 -13.59
N THR A 197 8.61 -0.97 -13.54
CA THR A 197 9.37 -1.67 -14.59
C THR A 197 9.75 -3.06 -14.09
N HIS A 198 9.03 -4.11 -14.51
CA HIS A 198 9.35 -5.49 -14.11
C HIS A 198 9.03 -6.50 -15.21
N SER A 199 9.38 -7.78 -15.02
CA SER A 199 9.24 -8.82 -16.06
C SER A 199 7.79 -9.23 -16.34
N VAL A 200 6.87 -8.83 -15.47
CA VAL A 200 5.42 -9.03 -15.59
C VAL A 200 4.73 -7.69 -15.29
N PRO A 201 3.44 -7.53 -15.65
CA PRO A 201 2.68 -6.35 -15.27
C PRO A 201 2.79 -6.08 -13.77
N SER A 202 3.22 -4.87 -13.42
CA SER A 202 3.57 -4.51 -12.05
C SER A 202 3.19 -3.06 -11.74
N CYS A 203 2.95 -2.79 -10.47
CA CYS A 203 2.77 -1.43 -9.97
C CYS A 203 3.20 -1.27 -8.52
N ALA A 204 3.51 -0.01 -8.20
CA ALA A 204 3.58 0.48 -6.85
C ALA A 204 2.21 0.92 -6.35
N TRP A 205 1.92 0.75 -5.06
CA TRP A 205 0.69 1.22 -4.43
C TRP A 205 0.96 2.42 -3.53
N ARG A 206 0.39 3.59 -3.89
CA ARG A 206 0.31 4.74 -2.99
C ARG A 206 -0.99 4.68 -2.21
N ILE A 207 -0.89 4.69 -0.88
CA ILE A 207 -2.03 4.65 0.03
C ILE A 207 -1.97 5.90 0.87
N GLY A 208 -3.06 6.69 0.87
CA GLY A 208 -3.09 7.94 1.63
C GLY A 208 -4.47 8.33 2.14
N GLN A 209 -4.48 9.32 3.03
CA GLN A 209 -5.69 9.92 3.56
C GLN A 209 -6.16 11.06 2.66
N ALA A 210 -7.47 11.28 2.55
CA ALA A 210 -7.97 12.50 1.94
C ALA A 210 -7.50 13.74 2.70
N ASP A 211 -7.29 14.84 1.97
CA ASP A 211 -6.93 16.12 2.56
C ASP A 211 -8.05 16.62 3.47
N ARG A 212 -7.69 17.43 4.46
CA ARG A 212 -8.63 17.95 5.44
C ARG A 212 -8.53 19.46 5.51
N LEU A 213 -9.70 20.07 5.71
CA LEU A 213 -9.77 21.47 6.07
C LEU A 213 -8.88 21.75 7.28
N GLY A 214 -8.27 22.94 7.26
CA GLY A 214 -7.49 23.44 8.38
C GLY A 214 -8.25 23.45 9.70
N ARG A 215 -7.53 23.43 10.82
CA ARG A 215 -8.17 23.36 12.14
C ARG A 215 -9.08 24.58 12.34
N PHE A 216 -10.30 24.33 12.82
CA PHE A 216 -11.23 25.41 13.14
C PHE A 216 -10.76 26.17 14.37
N ASP A 217 -10.74 27.50 14.28
CA ASP A 217 -10.37 28.38 15.38
C ASP A 217 -11.56 28.57 16.33
N GLY A 218 -11.72 27.61 17.24
CA GLY A 218 -12.73 27.65 18.27
C GLY A 218 -12.53 28.78 19.29
N GLN A 219 -11.30 29.29 19.44
CA GLN A 219 -11.03 30.40 20.34
C GLN A 219 -11.62 31.69 19.77
N ARG A 220 -11.32 32.02 18.52
CA ARG A 220 -11.89 33.17 17.82
C ARG A 220 -13.42 33.10 17.76
N ALA A 221 -13.98 31.92 17.51
CA ALA A 221 -15.43 31.71 17.56
C ALA A 221 -16.03 31.97 18.95
N GLY A 222 -15.33 31.57 20.01
CA GLY A 222 -15.72 31.86 21.39
C GLY A 222 -15.65 33.35 21.73
N GLU A 223 -14.61 34.05 21.28
CA GLU A 223 -14.43 35.50 21.47
C GLU A 223 -15.55 36.31 20.80
N LEU A 224 -16.07 35.84 19.67
CA LEU A 224 -17.20 36.44 18.94
C LEU A 224 -18.58 35.95 19.41
N GLY A 225 -18.62 35.15 20.50
CA GLY A 225 -19.87 34.67 21.08
C GLY A 225 -20.73 33.86 20.09
N LEU A 226 -20.10 33.09 19.21
CA LEU A 226 -20.80 32.27 18.22
C LEU A 226 -21.51 31.09 18.89
N SER A 227 -22.76 30.87 18.51
CA SER A 227 -23.55 29.71 18.89
C SER A 227 -23.04 28.44 18.18
N ASN A 228 -23.43 27.27 18.68
CA ASN A 228 -23.06 25.99 18.07
C ASN A 228 -23.53 25.86 16.60
N GLN A 229 -24.66 26.47 16.24
CA GLN A 229 -25.16 26.48 14.86
C GLN A 229 -24.30 27.36 13.95
N GLU A 230 -23.93 28.56 14.44
CA GLU A 230 -23.04 29.49 13.73
C GLU A 230 -21.63 28.90 13.55
N ILE A 231 -21.10 28.22 14.57
CA ILE A 231 -19.85 27.47 14.50
C ILE A 231 -19.93 26.36 13.46
N ALA A 232 -21.01 25.57 13.45
CA ALA A 232 -21.18 24.50 12.46
C ALA A 232 -21.29 25.05 11.03
N GLN A 233 -21.90 26.22 10.84
CA GLN A 233 -21.98 26.89 9.55
C GLN A 233 -20.60 27.33 9.04
N LEU A 234 -19.84 28.08 9.85
CA LEU A 234 -18.49 28.52 9.49
C LEU A 234 -17.53 27.34 9.33
N ALA A 235 -17.59 26.34 10.21
CA ALA A 235 -16.82 25.11 10.07
C ALA A 235 -17.23 24.34 8.79
N GLY A 236 -18.48 24.43 8.36
CA GLY A 236 -18.95 23.87 7.09
C GLY A 236 -18.49 24.63 5.85
N GLY A 237 -17.68 25.69 5.99
CA GLY A 237 -17.21 26.52 4.86
C GLY A 237 -18.27 27.50 4.35
N LYS A 238 -19.27 27.83 5.17
CA LYS A 238 -20.31 28.80 4.82
C LYS A 238 -20.12 30.07 5.62
N ASP A 239 -20.09 31.20 4.93
CA ASP A 239 -20.01 32.51 5.55
C ASP A 239 -21.30 32.82 6.33
N LEU A 240 -21.18 33.68 7.33
CA LEU A 240 -22.24 33.99 8.29
C LEU A 240 -22.41 35.50 8.43
N GLU A 241 -23.65 35.97 8.39
CA GLU A 241 -24.01 37.35 8.77
C GLU A 241 -24.35 37.41 10.26
N LYS A 242 -23.63 38.23 11.03
CA LYS A 242 -23.88 38.43 12.46
C LYS A 242 -23.61 39.86 12.87
N ASP A 243 -24.53 40.46 13.62
CA ASP A 243 -24.42 41.84 14.15
C ASP A 243 -24.07 42.90 13.09
N GLY A 244 -24.56 42.70 11.86
CA GLY A 244 -24.29 43.58 10.71
C GLY A 244 -22.90 43.43 10.09
N GLN A 245 -22.18 42.35 10.43
CA GLN A 245 -20.88 42.00 9.84
C GLN A 245 -20.94 40.62 9.17
N THR A 246 -20.33 40.52 7.99
CA THR A 246 -20.07 39.24 7.32
C THR A 246 -18.82 38.61 7.91
N LEU A 247 -18.99 37.46 8.56
CA LEU A 247 -17.92 36.59 9.04
C LEU A 247 -17.60 35.56 7.96
N LEU A 248 -16.41 35.63 7.38
CA LEU A 248 -15.97 34.69 6.35
C LEU A 248 -15.47 33.41 7.01
N SER A 249 -15.91 32.26 6.50
CA SER A 249 -15.55 30.93 7.03
C SER A 249 -14.03 30.68 7.03
N GLU A 250 -13.32 31.19 6.03
CA GLU A 250 -11.85 31.14 5.93
C GLU A 250 -11.14 31.84 7.10
N GLN A 251 -11.74 32.87 7.71
CA GLN A 251 -11.15 33.59 8.85
C GLN A 251 -11.12 32.76 10.14
N PHE A 252 -11.85 31.64 10.16
CA PHE A 252 -11.93 30.72 11.29
C PHE A 252 -11.26 29.38 10.98
N ARG A 253 -10.48 29.31 9.89
CA ARG A 253 -9.78 28.11 9.45
C ARG A 253 -8.29 28.42 9.35
N GLY A 254 -7.48 27.55 9.93
CA GLY A 254 -6.04 27.52 9.63
C GLY A 254 -5.76 26.95 8.25
N ASP A 255 -4.49 26.75 7.92
CA ASP A 255 -4.08 26.15 6.66
C ASP A 255 -4.62 24.73 6.50
N ASP A 256 -4.97 24.37 5.26
CA ASP A 256 -5.39 23.02 4.92
C ASP A 256 -4.28 22.02 5.24
N ARG A 257 -4.71 20.84 5.68
CA ARG A 257 -3.81 19.78 6.12
C ARG A 257 -3.85 18.66 5.11
N SER A 258 -2.76 18.48 4.39
CA SER A 258 -2.56 17.35 3.50
C SER A 258 -2.72 16.03 4.26
N GLY A 259 -3.38 15.07 3.63
CA GLY A 259 -3.51 13.74 4.20
C GLY A 259 -2.17 12.99 4.16
N LEU A 260 -1.91 12.18 5.21
CA LEU A 260 -0.73 11.32 5.26
C LEU A 260 -0.73 10.32 4.11
N SER A 261 0.43 9.98 3.56
CA SER A 261 0.55 8.94 2.54
C SER A 261 1.85 8.18 2.58
N LEU A 262 1.78 6.92 2.16
CA LEU A 262 2.93 6.07 1.92
C LEU A 262 2.84 5.42 0.54
N LEU A 263 3.97 4.94 0.03
CA LEU A 263 4.06 4.18 -1.22
C LEU A 263 4.85 2.89 -0.99
N ILE A 264 4.36 1.77 -1.52
CA ILE A 264 5.08 0.48 -1.56
C ILE A 264 5.36 0.15 -3.02
N SER A 265 6.64 0.03 -3.40
CA SER A 265 7.06 -0.09 -4.80
C SER A 265 6.63 -1.40 -5.47
N GLY A 266 6.58 -2.50 -4.72
CA GLY A 266 6.71 -3.83 -5.31
C GLY A 266 8.10 -4.03 -5.92
N ASP A 267 8.20 -4.96 -6.85
CA ASP A 267 9.44 -5.22 -7.58
C ASP A 267 9.54 -4.31 -8.80
N THR A 268 10.69 -3.66 -8.95
CA THR A 268 10.91 -2.72 -10.05
C THR A 268 12.39 -2.50 -10.33
N GLY A 269 12.69 -2.35 -11.61
CA GLY A 269 13.93 -1.77 -12.09
C GLY A 269 14.03 -0.27 -11.79
N ALA A 270 15.25 0.25 -11.91
CA ALA A 270 15.56 1.67 -11.79
C ALA A 270 14.73 2.53 -12.76
N GLU A 271 14.51 3.79 -12.39
CA GLU A 271 13.82 4.81 -13.21
C GLU A 271 12.44 4.38 -13.70
N ALA A 272 11.72 3.61 -12.89
CA ALA A 272 10.34 3.21 -13.14
C ALA A 272 9.46 4.42 -13.54
N PRO A 273 8.81 4.42 -14.72
CA PRO A 273 8.13 5.61 -15.24
C PRO A 273 7.09 6.20 -14.29
N GLY A 274 6.31 5.35 -13.60
CA GLY A 274 5.30 5.80 -12.64
C GLY A 274 5.90 6.44 -11.39
N LEU A 275 7.09 6.02 -10.97
CA LEU A 275 7.80 6.59 -9.81
C LEU A 275 8.51 7.89 -10.18
N VAL A 276 9.09 7.97 -11.38
CA VAL A 276 9.72 9.20 -11.90
C VAL A 276 8.67 10.29 -12.16
N ALA A 277 7.49 9.90 -12.65
CA ALA A 277 6.38 10.82 -12.88
C ALA A 277 5.49 11.04 -11.64
N LEU A 278 5.90 10.56 -10.46
CA LEU A 278 5.11 10.69 -9.25
C LEU A 278 4.94 12.17 -8.91
N SER A 279 3.70 12.64 -8.92
CA SER A 279 3.41 14.04 -8.62
C SER A 279 3.67 14.36 -7.15
N ALA A 280 4.32 15.51 -6.93
CA ALA A 280 4.52 16.14 -5.63
C ALA A 280 3.25 16.87 -5.11
N ASP A 281 2.11 16.75 -5.80
CA ASP A 281 0.84 17.40 -5.38
C ASP A 281 0.39 16.99 -3.97
N LYS A 282 0.86 15.83 -3.48
CA LYS A 282 0.65 15.38 -2.11
C LYS A 282 1.99 14.96 -1.49
N PRO A 283 2.21 15.22 -0.18
CA PRO A 283 3.40 14.75 0.50
C PRO A 283 3.47 13.23 0.49
N LEU A 284 4.67 12.68 0.30
CA LEU A 284 4.96 11.25 0.45
C LEU A 284 5.75 11.07 1.74
N ASP A 285 5.06 10.74 2.84
CA ASP A 285 5.69 10.69 4.17
C ASP A 285 6.65 9.50 4.31
N LEU A 286 6.35 8.40 3.62
CA LEU A 286 7.13 7.16 3.68
C LEU A 286 7.10 6.41 2.35
N MET A 287 8.26 6.11 1.80
CA MET A 287 8.43 5.24 0.64
C MET A 287 9.08 3.93 1.06
N VAL A 288 8.42 2.81 0.78
CA VAL A 288 8.99 1.47 0.90
C VAL A 288 9.41 1.03 -0.49
N HIS A 289 10.70 0.82 -0.69
CA HIS A 289 11.24 0.47 -2.00
C HIS A 289 12.08 -0.80 -1.93
N GLU A 290 11.96 -1.65 -2.97
CA GLU A 290 12.84 -2.79 -3.13
C GLU A 290 14.30 -2.34 -3.30
N ALA A 291 15.21 -3.08 -2.67
CA ALA A 291 16.64 -2.88 -2.78
C ALA A 291 17.29 -4.25 -2.89
N THR A 292 16.86 -5.02 -3.90
CA THR A 292 17.26 -6.42 -4.10
C THR A 292 18.77 -6.55 -4.14
N TYR A 293 19.44 -5.57 -4.75
CA TYR A 293 20.89 -5.60 -4.99
C TYR A 293 21.62 -4.42 -4.33
N VAL A 294 22.90 -4.61 -4.07
CA VAL A 294 23.84 -3.50 -3.79
C VAL A 294 24.40 -2.96 -5.12
N ASP A 295 25.00 -1.77 -5.10
CA ASP A 295 25.49 -1.09 -6.31
C ASP A 295 26.48 -1.93 -7.12
N GLU A 296 27.30 -2.75 -6.47
CA GLU A 296 28.25 -3.65 -7.13
C GLU A 296 27.57 -4.70 -8.02
N GLN A 297 26.27 -4.88 -7.86
CA GLN A 297 25.42 -5.83 -8.57
C GLN A 297 24.44 -5.15 -9.52
N GLU A 298 24.67 -3.89 -9.91
CA GLU A 298 23.82 -3.11 -10.82
C GLU A 298 23.50 -3.85 -12.13
N GLU A 299 24.47 -4.58 -12.72
CA GLU A 299 24.21 -5.39 -13.92
C GLU A 299 23.18 -6.50 -13.66
N HIS A 300 23.21 -7.12 -12.47
CA HIS A 300 22.22 -8.12 -12.10
C HIS A 300 20.85 -7.46 -11.88
N ALA A 301 20.82 -6.32 -11.20
CA ALA A 301 19.60 -5.54 -11.01
C ALA A 301 18.92 -5.24 -12.36
N ARG A 302 19.68 -4.72 -13.34
CA ARG A 302 19.19 -4.47 -14.70
C ARG A 302 18.69 -5.73 -15.41
N ASN A 303 19.47 -6.82 -15.35
CA ASN A 303 19.13 -8.06 -16.06
C ASN A 303 17.86 -8.74 -15.52
N TYR A 304 17.59 -8.59 -14.22
CA TYR A 304 16.42 -9.17 -13.56
C TYR A 304 15.30 -8.14 -13.29
N LEU A 305 15.43 -6.92 -13.82
CA LEU A 305 14.46 -5.84 -13.67
C LEU A 305 14.12 -5.53 -12.19
N HIS A 306 15.17 -5.43 -11.39
CA HIS A 306 15.17 -5.03 -9.98
C HIS A 306 16.02 -3.77 -9.77
N SER A 307 16.00 -3.25 -8.55
CA SER A 307 16.73 -2.05 -8.15
C SER A 307 17.94 -2.36 -7.28
N THR A 308 18.97 -1.52 -7.40
CA THR A 308 20.01 -1.40 -6.38
C THR A 308 19.53 -0.53 -5.22
N ALA A 309 20.24 -0.56 -4.09
CA ALA A 309 19.96 0.34 -2.98
C ALA A 309 20.13 1.83 -3.35
N ARG A 310 21.08 2.18 -4.22
CA ARG A 310 21.20 3.54 -4.77
C ARG A 310 20.03 3.92 -5.68
N ASP A 311 19.51 2.98 -6.47
CA ASP A 311 18.33 3.23 -7.30
C ASP A 311 17.11 3.54 -6.42
N ALA A 312 16.92 2.78 -5.33
CA ALA A 312 15.88 3.06 -4.34
C ALA A 312 16.02 4.47 -3.71
N GLY A 313 17.25 4.86 -3.34
CA GLY A 313 17.55 6.22 -2.88
C GLY A 313 17.23 7.29 -3.93
N THR A 314 17.56 7.02 -5.19
CA THR A 314 17.29 7.94 -6.31
C THR A 314 15.79 8.08 -6.56
N ALA A 315 15.04 6.99 -6.50
CA ALA A 315 13.59 6.99 -6.63
C ALA A 315 12.93 7.81 -5.51
N ALA A 316 13.34 7.60 -4.26
CA ALA A 316 12.82 8.36 -3.11
C ALA A 316 13.10 9.86 -3.21
N THR A 317 14.32 10.25 -3.60
CA THR A 317 14.68 11.66 -3.79
C THR A 317 13.93 12.29 -4.98
N THR A 318 13.76 11.55 -6.08
CA THR A 318 12.99 12.03 -7.24
C THR A 318 11.51 12.21 -6.91
N ALA A 319 10.96 11.31 -6.10
CA ALA A 319 9.58 11.32 -5.64
C ALA A 319 9.31 12.32 -4.50
N ASP A 320 10.33 13.07 -4.04
CA ASP A 320 10.28 13.95 -2.87
C ASP A 320 9.71 13.25 -1.62
N ALA A 321 10.10 11.99 -1.41
CA ALA A 321 9.72 11.23 -0.23
C ALA A 321 10.42 11.80 1.02
N ALA A 322 9.69 11.94 2.13
CA ALA A 322 10.28 12.41 3.39
C ALA A 322 11.19 11.34 4.03
N HIS A 323 10.83 10.06 3.88
CA HIS A 323 11.55 8.92 4.44
C HIS A 323 11.56 7.74 3.46
N LEU A 324 12.67 7.00 3.42
CA LEU A 324 12.84 5.78 2.64
C LEU A 324 13.09 4.56 3.52
N VAL A 325 12.35 3.49 3.28
CA VAL A 325 12.52 2.17 3.88
C VAL A 325 12.95 1.20 2.78
N LEU A 326 14.12 0.59 2.94
CA LEU A 326 14.60 -0.46 2.04
C LEU A 326 14.00 -1.82 2.45
N THR A 327 13.65 -2.66 1.48
CA THR A 327 13.16 -4.02 1.69
C THR A 327 13.53 -4.94 0.52
N HIS A 328 13.00 -6.16 0.49
CA HIS A 328 13.09 -7.12 -0.60
C HIS A 328 14.53 -7.47 -0.99
N TYR A 329 15.35 -7.80 0.00
CA TYR A 329 16.77 -8.06 -0.18
C TYR A 329 17.04 -9.41 -0.85
N SER A 330 18.02 -9.48 -1.75
CA SER A 330 18.48 -10.74 -2.30
C SER A 330 18.90 -11.72 -1.20
N SER A 331 18.58 -13.01 -1.38
CA SER A 331 19.07 -14.11 -0.52
C SER A 331 20.59 -14.25 -0.45
N ARG A 332 21.35 -13.42 -1.19
CA ARG A 332 22.82 -13.34 -1.12
C ARG A 332 23.31 -12.31 -0.09
N LEU A 333 22.43 -11.44 0.41
CA LEU A 333 22.74 -10.37 1.35
C LEU A 333 22.30 -10.78 2.76
N SER A 334 23.24 -11.21 3.60
CA SER A 334 22.98 -11.52 5.00
C SER A 334 22.75 -10.28 5.87
N GLU A 335 23.28 -9.13 5.45
CA GLU A 335 23.25 -7.86 6.18
C GLU A 335 22.82 -6.72 5.24
N SER A 336 22.26 -5.65 5.81
CA SER A 336 21.70 -4.51 5.06
C SER A 336 22.51 -3.22 5.22
N GLU A 337 23.63 -3.24 5.95
CA GLU A 337 24.46 -2.05 6.21
C GLU A 337 25.03 -1.43 4.92
N THR A 338 25.46 -2.26 3.97
CA THR A 338 25.93 -1.78 2.66
C THR A 338 24.80 -1.10 1.88
N SER A 339 23.62 -1.72 1.82
CA SER A 339 22.43 -1.15 1.18
C SER A 339 22.06 0.20 1.80
N LEU A 340 22.07 0.28 3.14
CA LEU A 340 21.80 1.53 3.86
C LEU A 340 22.78 2.64 3.45
N LYS A 341 24.08 2.36 3.47
CA LYS A 341 25.13 3.33 3.10
C LYS A 341 24.99 3.80 1.66
N GLN A 342 24.66 2.91 0.73
CA GLN A 342 24.54 3.24 -0.69
C GLN A 342 23.30 4.10 -0.97
N ALA A 343 22.15 3.74 -0.40
CA ALA A 343 20.94 4.56 -0.49
C ALA A 343 21.13 5.95 0.16
N ARG A 344 21.81 6.01 1.31
CA ARG A 344 22.09 7.27 2.04
C ARG A 344 22.95 8.27 1.28
N GLN A 345 23.68 7.83 0.26
CA GLN A 345 24.45 8.74 -0.60
C GLN A 345 23.55 9.60 -1.50
N VAL A 346 22.29 9.22 -1.71
CA VAL A 346 21.35 9.93 -2.61
C VAL A 346 20.12 10.43 -1.86
N HIS A 347 19.65 9.70 -0.85
CA HIS A 347 18.52 10.08 -0.02
C HIS A 347 18.94 10.10 1.45
N ARG A 348 18.74 11.19 2.18
CA ARG A 348 19.29 11.30 3.55
C ARG A 348 18.56 10.43 4.57
N ALA A 349 17.23 10.45 4.53
CA ALA A 349 16.38 9.83 5.55
C ALA A 349 16.06 8.37 5.17
N VAL A 350 16.98 7.45 5.43
CA VAL A 350 16.86 6.04 5.04
C VAL A 350 16.95 5.10 6.23
N CYS A 351 16.12 4.06 6.26
CA CYS A 351 16.27 2.91 7.14
C CYS A 351 16.14 1.58 6.37
N CYS A 352 16.60 0.49 6.97
CA CYS A 352 16.42 -0.87 6.44
C CYS A 352 15.34 -1.61 7.23
N ALA A 353 14.38 -2.20 6.53
CA ALA A 353 13.33 -2.97 7.15
C ALA A 353 13.83 -4.33 7.65
N GLU A 354 13.22 -4.78 8.74
CA GLU A 354 13.25 -6.16 9.20
C GLU A 354 11.82 -6.71 9.31
N ASP A 355 11.70 -8.03 9.24
CA ASP A 355 10.43 -8.70 9.42
C ASP A 355 9.88 -8.41 10.83
N GLY A 356 8.64 -7.94 10.90
CA GLY A 356 7.98 -7.53 12.13
C GLY A 356 8.12 -6.05 12.47
N ASP A 357 8.85 -5.26 11.66
CA ASP A 357 8.94 -3.81 11.85
C ASP A 357 7.57 -3.13 11.75
N ILE A 358 7.37 -2.11 12.59
CA ILE A 358 6.18 -1.29 12.63
C ILE A 358 6.58 0.17 12.50
N PHE A 359 6.13 0.81 11.42
CA PHE A 359 6.28 2.24 11.19
C PHE A 359 4.98 2.95 11.56
N ILE A 360 5.06 3.98 12.39
CA ILE A 360 3.93 4.87 12.69
C ILE A 360 4.22 6.22 12.06
N ILE A 361 3.37 6.63 11.12
CA ILE A 361 3.37 7.97 10.53
C ILE A 361 2.39 8.82 11.33
N SER A 362 2.92 9.85 11.99
CA SER A 362 2.15 10.73 12.87
C SER A 362 1.61 11.97 12.15
N GLU A 363 0.75 12.73 12.82
CA GLU A 363 0.20 13.98 12.26
C GLU A 363 1.31 15.03 12.17
N GLY A 364 1.82 15.25 10.95
CA GLY A 364 3.01 16.09 10.68
C GLY A 364 4.04 15.44 9.77
N GLY A 365 3.91 14.12 9.52
CA GLY A 365 4.81 13.37 8.63
C GLY A 365 5.99 12.71 9.36
N ASP A 366 6.14 12.93 10.66
CA ASP A 366 7.19 12.25 11.45
C ASP A 366 6.91 10.74 11.54
N VAL A 367 7.96 9.95 11.32
CA VAL A 367 7.90 8.48 11.29
C VAL A 367 8.66 7.88 12.47
N GLN A 368 7.95 7.10 13.30
CA GLN A 368 8.55 6.27 14.35
C GLN A 368 8.70 4.83 13.87
N LEU A 369 9.78 4.16 14.27
CA LEU A 369 10.00 2.73 14.02
C LEU A 369 9.93 1.97 15.35
N PHE A 370 9.19 0.87 15.36
CA PHE A 370 9.20 -0.12 16.43
C PHE A 370 9.61 -1.47 15.88
N ARG A 371 10.49 -2.15 16.59
CA ARG A 371 11.03 -3.46 16.22
C ARG A 371 10.92 -4.42 17.38
N HIS A 372 10.57 -5.66 17.10
CA HIS A 372 10.54 -6.68 18.14
C HIS A 372 11.88 -7.39 18.27
N HIS A 373 12.33 -7.60 19.50
CA HIS A 373 13.45 -8.49 19.82
C HIS A 373 12.99 -9.47 20.90
N GLU A 374 13.08 -10.77 20.62
CA GLU A 374 12.60 -11.83 21.53
C GLU A 374 11.14 -11.65 22.01
N GLY A 375 10.30 -11.03 21.17
CA GLY A 375 8.88 -10.79 21.44
C GLY A 375 8.56 -9.48 22.15
N GLU A 376 9.55 -8.68 22.54
CA GLU A 376 9.36 -7.34 23.10
C GLU A 376 9.46 -6.27 22.01
N LEU A 377 8.44 -5.41 21.87
CA LEU A 377 8.44 -4.30 20.91
C LEU A 377 9.10 -3.06 21.51
N ASN A 378 10.17 -2.60 20.87
CA ASN A 378 10.95 -1.45 21.29
C ASN A 378 10.93 -0.36 20.21
N GLU A 379 10.80 0.90 20.63
CA GLU A 379 11.01 2.04 19.73
C GLU A 379 12.49 2.14 19.37
N ILE A 380 12.79 2.24 18.08
CA ILE A 380 14.14 2.47 17.57
C ILE A 380 14.36 3.97 17.50
N PRO A 381 15.32 4.53 18.25
CA PRO A 381 15.57 5.96 18.25
C PRO A 381 16.22 6.41 16.94
N ALA A 382 15.70 7.49 16.36
CA ALA A 382 16.24 8.16 15.18
C ALA A 382 16.54 7.20 13.99
N PRO A 383 15.58 6.37 13.54
CA PRO A 383 15.82 5.28 12.59
C PRO A 383 16.27 5.76 11.19
N PHE A 384 16.01 7.03 10.87
CA PHE A 384 16.33 7.67 9.60
C PHE A 384 17.53 8.62 9.68
N VAL A 385 18.25 8.66 10.81
CA VAL A 385 19.43 9.52 11.02
C VAL A 385 20.69 8.65 11.09
N ASP A 386 21.84 9.24 10.71
CA ASP A 386 23.18 8.65 10.87
C ASP A 386 23.68 8.75 12.32
#